data_AF-A0A8T7JUK0-F1
#
_entry.id   AF-A0A8T7JUK0-F1
#
_cell.length_a   1.000
_cell.length_b   1.000
_cell.length_c   1.000
_cell.angle_alpha   90.00
_cell.angle_beta   90.00
_cell.angle_gamma   90.00
#
_symmetry.space_group_name_H-M   'P 1'
#
loop_
_entity.id
_entity.type
_entity.pdbx_description
1 polymer ?
#
loop_
_entity_poly.entity_id
_entity_poly.type
_entity_poly.pdbx_seq_one_letter_code
_entity_poly.pdbx_strand_id
1 'polypeptide(L)' 'MPSITIDDFICNYPPEIQTILQKIRARIQKSALGAEEAMSYGIPTFKLNGKNLVHFSAFKEHIGFYPTPSGI' A
#
# COMPACT_ATOMS: atom_id res chain seq x y z
N MET A 1 -12.47 -13.54 11.60
CA MET A 1 -10.99 -13.54 11.55
C MET A 1 -10.57 -12.10 11.31
N PRO A 2 -9.68 -11.50 12.12
CA PRO A 2 -9.30 -10.10 11.89
C PRO A 2 -8.59 -10.00 10.54
N SER A 3 -9.24 -9.37 9.57
CA SER A 3 -8.64 -8.96 8.32
C SER A 3 -7.71 -7.80 8.64
N ILE A 4 -6.40 -8.04 8.68
CA ILE A 4 -5.39 -6.98 8.83
C ILE A 4 -5.64 -5.97 7.70
N THR A 5 -5.85 -4.71 8.07
CA THR A 5 -6.10 -3.61 7.14
C THR A 5 -4.80 -2.84 6.87
N ILE A 6 -4.77 -2.05 5.80
CA ILE A 6 -3.63 -1.16 5.53
C ILE A 6 -3.41 -0.20 6.71
N ASP A 7 -4.48 0.23 7.39
CA ASP A 7 -4.38 1.10 8.56
C ASP A 7 -3.67 0.42 9.75
N ASP A 8 -4.06 -0.83 10.05
CA ASP A 8 -3.40 -1.64 11.07
C ASP A 8 -1.91 -1.86 10.75
N PHE A 9 -1.59 -2.17 9.50
CA PHE A 9 -0.21 -2.29 9.04
C PHE A 9 0.58 -0.98 9.24
N ILE A 10 0.00 0.16 8.88
CA ILE A 10 0.64 1.47 9.06
C ILE A 10 0.86 1.75 10.55
N CYS A 11 -0.12 1.47 11.41
CA CYS A 11 -0.06 1.71 12.85
C CYS A 11 1.13 1.00 13.54
N ASN A 12 1.60 -0.11 12.97
CA ASN A 12 2.77 -0.86 13.47
C ASN A 12 4.13 -0.15 13.27
N TYR A 13 4.17 0.99 12.57
CA TYR A 13 5.41 1.74 12.31
C TYR A 13 5.51 3.03 13.14
N PRO A 14 6.71 3.60 13.32
CA PRO A 14 6.90 4.90 13.97
C PRO A 14 6.13 6.03 13.25
N PRO A 15 5.72 7.10 13.97
CA PRO A 15 4.88 8.18 13.41
C PRO A 15 5.43 8.84 12.13
N GLU A 16 6.76 8.94 11.99
CA GLU A 16 7.40 9.47 10.79
C GLU A 16 7.11 8.60 9.55
N ILE A 17 7.20 7.28 9.72
CA ILE A 17 6.98 6.28 8.67
C ILE A 17 5.49 6.18 8.37
N GLN A 18 4.63 6.26 9.40
CA GLN A 18 3.18 6.34 9.20
C GLN A 18 2.81 7.50 8.28
N THR A 19 3.39 8.68 8.52
CA THR A 19 3.16 9.88 7.70
C THR A 19 3.58 9.64 6.24
N ILE A 20 4.71 8.98 6.01
CA ILE A 20 5.20 8.65 4.66
C ILE A 20 4.27 7.63 3.98
N LEU A 21 3.90 6.55 4.67
CA LEU A 21 3.01 5.52 4.13
C LEU A 21 1.62 6.06 3.79
N GLN A 22 1.05 6.91 4.64
CA GLN A 22 -0.23 7.59 4.38
C GLN A 22 -0.13 8.53 3.17
N LYS A 23 0.99 9.24 2.99
CA LYS A 23 1.23 10.06 1.78
C LYS A 23 1.28 9.21 0.51
N ILE A 24 1.95 8.06 0.55
CA ILE A 24 2.02 7.12 -0.58
C ILE A 24 0.63 6.57 -0.91
N ARG A 25 -0.09 6.07 0.10
CA ARG A 25 -1.48 5.59 0.00
C ARG A 25 -2.38 6.63 -0.68
N ALA A 26 -2.37 7.86 -0.18
CA ALA A 26 -3.15 8.96 -0.73
C ALA A 26 -2.75 9.31 -2.16
N ARG A 27 -1.45 9.21 -2.51
CA ARG A 27 -0.99 9.46 -3.87
C ARG A 27 -1.46 8.39 -4.84
N ILE A 28 -1.37 7.12 -4.45
CA ILE A 28 -1.83 5.99 -5.28
C ILE A 28 -3.33 6.12 -5.53
N GLN A 29 -4.13 6.39 -4.49
CA GLN A 29 -5.58 6.54 -4.62
C GLN A 29 -5.98 7.73 -5.51
N LYS A 30 -5.21 8.82 -5.47
CA LYS A 30 -5.43 9.97 -6.37
C LYS A 30 -5.05 9.68 -7.82
N SER A 31 -3.98 8.90 -8.04
CA SER A 31 -3.51 8.55 -9.39
C SER A 31 -4.38 7.46 -10.04
N ALA A 32 -4.90 6.52 -9.24
CA ALA A 32 -5.71 5.41 -9.70
C ALA A 32 -7.09 5.46 -9.04
N LEU A 33 -7.95 6.35 -9.55
CA LEU A 33 -9.33 6.45 -9.13
C LEU A 33 -10.05 5.13 -9.41
N GLY A 34 -10.53 4.46 -8.36
CA GLY A 34 -11.14 3.13 -8.44
C GLY A 34 -10.21 1.98 -8.06
N ALA A 35 -8.97 2.26 -7.64
CA ALA A 35 -8.14 1.25 -7.01
C ALA A 35 -8.70 0.86 -5.63
N GLU A 36 -8.84 -0.43 -5.40
CA GLU A 36 -9.29 -1.05 -4.17
C GLU A 36 -8.10 -1.40 -3.27
N GLU A 37 -8.28 -1.19 -1.97
CA GLU A 37 -7.29 -1.52 -0.96
C GLU A 37 -7.38 -2.99 -0.57
N ALA A 38 -6.25 -3.68 -0.59
CA ALA A 38 -6.15 -5.08 -0.25
C ALA A 38 -4.87 -5.36 0.56
N MET A 39 -4.87 -6.49 1.25
CA MET A 39 -3.64 -7.13 1.73
C MET A 39 -3.32 -8.31 0.83
N SER A 40 -2.06 -8.42 0.40
CA SER A 40 -1.56 -9.61 -0.30
C SER A 40 -0.16 -9.91 0.19
N TYR A 41 0.12 -11.19 0.48
CA TYR A 41 1.39 -11.62 1.09
C TYR A 41 1.77 -10.87 2.40
N GLY A 42 0.76 -10.38 3.13
CA GLY A 42 0.97 -9.61 4.36
C GLY A 42 1.40 -8.16 4.16
N ILE A 43 1.38 -7.63 2.92
CA ILE A 43 1.73 -6.24 2.63
C ILE A 43 0.58 -5.47 1.96
N PRO A 44 0.49 -4.14 2.20
CA PRO A 44 -0.45 -3.26 1.52
C PRO A 44 -0.36 -3.38 0.00
N THR A 45 -1.51 -3.60 -0.62
CA THR A 45 -1.64 -3.85 -2.06
C THR A 45 -2.84 -3.06 -2.59
N PHE A 46 -2.64 -2.36 -3.69
CA PHE A 46 -3.73 -1.76 -4.45
C PHE A 46 -4.09 -2.63 -5.64
N LYS A 47 -5.38 -2.85 -5.85
CA LYS A 47 -5.93 -3.56 -7.00
C LYS A 47 -6.75 -2.63 -7.84
N LEU A 48 -6.61 -2.66 -9.15
CA LEU A 48 -7.46 -1.91 -10.08
C LEU A 48 -8.14 -2.90 -11.02
N ASN A 49 -9.47 -2.84 -11.13
CA ASN A 49 -10.26 -3.76 -11.95
C ASN A 49 -9.95 -5.24 -11.66
N GLY A 50 -9.81 -5.59 -10.38
CA GLY A 50 -9.50 -6.96 -9.93
C GLY A 50 -8.06 -7.43 -10.16
N LYS A 51 -7.17 -6.60 -10.71
CA LYS A 51 -5.75 -6.91 -10.93
C LYS A 51 -4.85 -6.15 -9.96
N ASN A 52 -3.76 -6.77 -9.51
CA ASN A 52 -2.76 -6.08 -8.69
C ASN A 52 -2.15 -4.92 -9.49
N LEU A 53 -2.19 -3.72 -8.93
CA LEU A 53 -1.62 -2.52 -9.51
C LEU A 53 -0.25 -2.24 -8.90
N VAL A 54 -0.19 -2.19 -7.57
CA VAL A 54 1.04 -1.88 -6.85
C VAL A 54 1.01 -2.44 -5.44
N HIS A 55 2.16 -2.88 -4.98
CA HIS A 55 2.40 -3.24 -3.59
C HIS A 55 3.38 -2.25 -2.98
N PHE A 56 3.20 -1.91 -1.71
CA PHE A 56 4.15 -1.06 -1.00
C PHE A 56 4.31 -1.52 0.45
N SER A 57 5.51 -1.34 0.99
CA SER A 57 5.86 -1.74 2.34
C SER A 57 6.92 -0.80 2.91
N ALA A 58 6.98 -0.66 4.23
CA ALA A 58 8.04 0.09 4.91
C ALA A 58 9.06 -0.86 5.54
N PHE A 59 10.33 -0.54 5.36
CA PHE A 59 11.46 -1.14 6.06
C PHE A 59 12.18 -0.07 6.89
N LYS A 60 13.11 -0.49 7.76
CA LYS A 60 13.81 0.42 8.68
C LYS A 60 14.50 1.60 7.99
N GLU A 61 15.04 1.37 6.80
CA GLU A 61 15.87 2.37 6.10
C GLU A 61 15.26 2.86 4.78
N HIS A 62 14.23 2.18 4.26
CA HIS A 62 13.65 2.51 2.96
C HIS A 62 12.19 2.06 2.85
N ILE A 63 11.48 2.60 1.85
CA ILE A 63 10.16 2.14 1.45
C ILE A 63 10.31 1.23 0.22
N GLY A 64 9.81 0.01 0.31
CA GLY A 64 9.68 -0.88 -0.82
C GLY A 64 8.43 -0.51 -1.62
N PHE A 65 8.60 -0.22 -2.92
CA PHE A 65 7.51 0.11 -3.84
C PHE A 65 7.62 -0.80 -5.06
N TYR A 66 6.63 -1.67 -5.23
CA TYR A 66 6.65 -2.76 -6.20
C TYR A 66 5.44 -2.62 -7.14
N PRO A 67 5.58 -1.87 -8.24
CA PRO A 67 4.55 -1.83 -9.27
C PRO A 67 4.45 -3.18 -9.96
N THR A 68 3.25 -3.55 -10.40
CA THR A 68 3.12 -4.73 -11.25
C THR A 68 3.69 -4.45 -12.64
N PRO A 69 4.20 -5.49 -13.34
CA PRO A 69 4.94 -5.33 -14.59
C PRO A 69 4.12 -4.73 -15.73
N SER A 70 2.80 -4.56 -15.58
CA SER A 70 2.01 -3.80 -16.54
C SER A 70 2.47 -2.34 -16.66
N GLY A 71 2.94 -1.71 -15.58
CA GLY A 71 3.52 -0.36 -15.66
C GLY A 71 2.63 0.74 -16.27
N ILE A 72 1.32 0.47 -16.47
CA ILE A 72 0.37 1.36 -17.12
C ILE A 72 -0.39 2.19 -16.09
#